data_AF-A0A8T3KR11-F1
#
_entry.id   AF-A0A8T3KR11-F1
#
_cell.length_a   1.000
_cell.length_b   1.000
_cell.length_c   1.000
_cell.angle_alpha   90.00
_cell.angle_beta   90.00
_cell.angle_gamma   90.00
#
_symmetry.space_group_name_H-M   'P 1'
#
loop_
_entity.id
_entity.type
_entity.pdbx_description
1 polymer ?
#
loop_
_entity_poly.entity_id
_entity_poly.type
_entity_poly.pdbx_seq_one_letter_code
_entity_poly.pdbx_strand_id
1 'polypeptide(L)'
;MTTNLTKGYEIRFQSLKKLMADYHTNEQAKRIIDKALKIYNSLYPDSVPYNTFMKFYIERSGVSVRQISEECNINSRTVYKHIDKVLHDLMPIVYGVDGILFE
;
A
#
# COMPACT_ATOMS: atom_id res chain seq x y z
N MET A 1 -25.16 13.21 1.16
CA MET A 1 -25.29 12.53 -0.15
C MET A 1 -23.91 12.09 -0.59
N THR A 2 -23.56 10.82 -0.45
CA THR A 2 -22.34 10.24 -1.03
C THR A 2 -22.57 10.11 -2.54
N THR A 3 -21.71 10.72 -3.35
CA THR A 3 -21.83 10.66 -4.81
C THR A 3 -21.39 9.27 -5.30
N ASN A 4 -21.85 8.84 -6.47
CA ASN A 4 -21.46 7.55 -7.07
C ASN A 4 -19.92 7.40 -7.21
N LEU A 5 -19.21 8.52 -7.37
CA LEU A 5 -17.74 8.57 -7.42
C LEU A 5 -17.09 8.16 -6.09
N THR A 6 -17.62 8.62 -4.95
CA THR A 6 -17.11 8.26 -3.62
C THR A 6 -17.30 6.76 -3.35
N LYS A 7 -18.47 6.23 -3.73
CA LYS A 7 -18.77 4.79 -3.57
C LYS A 7 -17.86 3.90 -4.42
N GLY A 8 -17.60 4.29 -5.67
CA GLY A 8 -16.68 3.56 -6.56
C GLY A 8 -15.22 3.61 -6.10
N TYR A 9 -14.82 4.70 -5.45
CA TYR A 9 -13.51 4.80 -4.81
C TYR A 9 -13.39 3.85 -3.61
N GLU A 10 -14.36 3.87 -2.70
CA GLU A 10 -14.38 3.03 -1.50
C GLU A 10 -14.31 1.53 -1.84
N ILE A 11 -15.09 1.07 -2.84
CA ILE A 11 -15.06 -0.33 -3.30
C ILE A 11 -13.65 -0.73 -3.75
N ARG A 12 -13.00 0.10 -4.58
CA ARG A 12 -11.65 -0.16 -5.07
C ARG A 12 -10.61 -0.11 -3.96
N PHE A 13 -10.78 0.78 -2.99
CA PHE A 13 -9.91 0.85 -1.83
C PHE A 13 -10.01 -0.39 -0.95
N GLN A 14 -11.22 -0.94 -0.75
CA GLN A 14 -11.39 -2.22 -0.07
C GLN A 14 -10.78 -3.38 -0.88
N SER A 15 -10.92 -3.36 -2.20
CA SER A 15 -10.28 -4.34 -3.09
C SER A 15 -8.74 -4.29 -2.98
N LEU A 16 -8.14 -3.08 -2.93
CA LEU A 16 -6.70 -2.93 -2.68
C LEU A 16 -6.27 -3.51 -1.34
N LYS A 17 -7.03 -3.22 -0.27
CA LYS A 17 -6.76 -3.80 1.06
C LYS A 17 -6.82 -5.33 1.05
N LYS A 18 -7.74 -5.90 0.29
CA LYS A 18 -7.82 -7.36 0.10
C LYS A 18 -6.58 -7.90 -0.61
N LEU A 19 -6.12 -7.28 -1.69
CA LEU A 19 -4.87 -7.67 -2.37
C LEU A 19 -3.67 -7.63 -1.41
N MET A 20 -3.59 -6.62 -0.54
CA MET A 20 -2.54 -6.54 0.48
C MET A 20 -2.64 -7.64 1.54
N ALA A 21 -3.86 -7.97 1.98
CA ALA A 21 -4.08 -9.06 2.93
C ALA A 21 -3.70 -10.42 2.33
N ASP A 22 -3.97 -10.61 1.04
CA ASP A 22 -3.69 -11.84 0.31
C ASP A 22 -2.23 -11.91 -0.23
N TYR A 23 -1.39 -10.90 0.04
CA TYR A 23 -0.05 -10.75 -0.54
C TYR A 23 0.84 -11.98 -0.37
N HIS A 24 0.81 -12.62 0.80
CA HIS A 24 1.64 -13.80 1.07
C HIS A 24 0.98 -15.14 0.67
N THR A 25 -0.30 -15.13 0.32
CA THR A 25 -1.10 -16.35 0.12
C THR A 25 -1.65 -16.49 -1.30
N ASN A 26 -1.59 -15.42 -2.11
CA ASN A 26 -2.08 -15.38 -3.48
C ASN A 26 -1.02 -14.79 -4.41
N GLU A 27 -0.52 -15.61 -5.33
CA GLU A 27 0.50 -15.22 -6.32
C GLU A 27 0.05 -14.07 -7.23
N GLN A 28 -1.22 -14.01 -7.62
CA GLN A 28 -1.73 -12.90 -8.43
C GLN A 28 -1.74 -11.60 -7.62
N ALA A 29 -2.19 -11.64 -6.37
CA ALA A 29 -2.15 -10.49 -5.48
C ALA A 29 -0.71 -10.01 -5.28
N LYS A 30 0.22 -10.93 -4.99
CA LYS A 30 1.65 -10.65 -4.88
C LYS A 30 2.19 -9.95 -6.12
N ARG A 31 1.95 -10.48 -7.32
CA ARG A 31 2.43 -9.88 -8.59
C ARG A 31 1.91 -8.47 -8.81
N ILE A 32 0.63 -8.22 -8.51
CA ILE A 32 0.01 -6.90 -8.67
C ILE A 32 0.65 -5.91 -7.68
N ILE A 33 0.77 -6.29 -6.41
CA ILE A 33 1.37 -5.44 -5.38
C ILE A 33 2.86 -5.19 -5.66
N ASP A 34 3.64 -6.20 -6.04
CA ASP A 34 5.06 -6.07 -6.41
C ASP A 34 5.24 -5.07 -7.57
N LYS A 35 4.39 -5.17 -8.61
CA LYS A 35 4.43 -4.23 -9.74
C LYS A 35 4.02 -2.81 -9.31
N ALA A 36 2.99 -2.67 -8.48
CA ALA A 36 2.52 -1.38 -8.01
C ALA A 36 3.56 -0.68 -7.12
N LEU A 37 4.19 -1.43 -6.20
CA LEU A 37 5.26 -0.96 -5.33
C LEU A 37 6.53 -0.58 -6.12
N LYS A 38 6.87 -1.35 -7.17
CA LYS A 38 7.97 -0.99 -8.07
C LYS A 38 7.73 0.36 -8.75
N ILE A 39 6.51 0.61 -9.24
CA ILE A 39 6.14 1.91 -9.83
C ILE A 39 6.21 3.01 -8.76
N TYR A 40 5.62 2.79 -7.58
CA TYR A 40 5.66 3.76 -6.48
C TYR A 40 7.11 4.14 -6.13
N ASN A 41 8.00 3.15 -5.95
CA ASN A 41 9.40 3.40 -5.60
C ASN A 41 10.17 4.13 -6.71
N SER A 42 9.78 3.97 -7.98
CA SER A 42 10.37 4.73 -9.09
C SER A 42 9.95 6.20 -9.09
N LEU A 43 8.75 6.50 -8.60
CA LEU A 43 8.23 7.87 -8.47
C LEU A 43 8.75 8.56 -7.20
N TYR A 44 8.94 7.78 -6.14
CA TYR A 44 9.38 8.25 -4.82
C TYR A 44 10.55 7.41 -4.30
N PRO A 45 11.75 7.55 -4.91
CA PRO A 45 12.92 6.83 -4.43
C PRO A 45 13.26 7.24 -2.99
N ASP A 46 13.79 6.29 -2.21
CA ASP A 46 14.20 6.45 -0.81
C ASP A 46 13.11 7.01 0.13
N SER A 47 11.85 6.80 -0.25
CA SER A 47 10.68 7.28 0.48
C SER A 47 10.56 6.61 1.85
N VAL A 48 10.64 7.39 2.94
CA VAL A 48 10.34 6.89 4.29
C VAL A 48 8.95 6.24 4.37
N PRO A 49 7.89 6.79 3.75
CA PRO A 49 6.61 6.10 3.63
C PRO A 49 6.69 4.71 2.99
N TYR A 50 7.44 4.57 1.89
CA TYR A 50 7.66 3.27 1.23
C TYR A 50 8.34 2.27 2.16
N ASN A 51 9.46 2.67 2.79
CA ASN A 51 10.20 1.81 3.72
C ASN A 51 9.35 1.40 4.92
N THR A 52 8.55 2.33 5.45
CA THR A 52 7.59 2.06 6.52
C THR A 52 6.55 1.03 6.08
N PHE A 53 6.02 1.18 4.87
CA PHE A 53 5.01 0.28 4.30
C PHE A 53 5.56 -1.13 4.07
N MET A 54 6.76 -1.25 3.47
CA MET A 54 7.44 -2.53 3.24
C MET A 54 7.63 -3.30 4.55
N LYS A 55 8.14 -2.64 5.59
CA LYS A 55 8.33 -3.23 6.92
C LYS A 55 7.02 -3.69 7.55
N PHE A 56 5.95 -2.91 7.40
CA PHE A 56 4.67 -3.22 8.04
C PHE A 56 3.87 -4.32 7.32
N TYR A 57 3.81 -4.28 5.99
CA TYR A 57 2.92 -5.15 5.21
C TYR A 57 3.64 -6.33 4.55
N ILE A 58 4.89 -6.16 4.13
CA ILE A 58 5.58 -7.11 3.24
C ILE A 58 6.61 -7.94 4.01
N GLU A 59 7.40 -7.32 4.88
CA GLU A 59 8.42 -7.99 5.69
C GLU A 59 7.82 -8.60 6.96
N ARG A 60 6.53 -8.95 6.94
CA ARG A 60 5.63 -9.11 8.10
C ARG A 60 5.90 -10.37 8.93
N SER A 61 7.15 -10.62 9.30
CA SER A 61 7.58 -11.53 10.35
C SER A 61 8.00 -10.73 11.59
N GLY A 62 7.02 -10.40 12.45
CA GLY A 62 7.28 -10.04 13.84
C GLY A 62 7.75 -8.61 14.15
N VAL A 63 7.87 -7.72 13.18
CA VAL A 63 8.26 -6.33 13.44
C VAL A 63 7.06 -5.53 13.99
N SER A 64 7.18 -5.09 15.23
CA SER A 64 6.17 -4.25 15.88
C SER A 64 6.18 -2.83 15.32
N VAL A 65 5.05 -2.13 15.41
CA VAL A 65 4.94 -0.70 15.05
C VAL A 65 5.99 0.16 15.77
N ARG A 66 6.34 -0.21 17.00
CA ARG A 66 7.39 0.47 17.77
C ARG A 66 8.75 0.30 17.11
N GLN A 67 9.14 -0.92 16.74
CA GLN A 67 10.40 -1.19 16.05
C GLN A 67 10.47 -0.46 14.70
N ILE A 68 9.39 -0.49 13.92
CA ILE A 68 9.31 0.27 12.65
C ILE A 68 9.51 1.77 12.91
N SER A 69 8.88 2.30 13.96
CA SER A 69 9.01 3.72 14.30
C SER A 69 10.42 4.11 14.72
N GLU A 70 11.11 3.24 15.47
CA GLU A 70 12.51 3.44 15.87
C GLU A 70 13.46 3.34 14.67
N GLU A 71 13.32 2.30 13.83
CA GLU A 71 14.16 2.10 12.64
C GLU A 71 13.99 3.20 11.59
N CYS A 72 12.77 3.70 11.40
CA CYS A 72 12.49 4.78 10.46
C CYS A 72 12.64 6.19 11.07
N ASN A 73 13.03 6.30 12.35
CA ASN A 73 13.13 7.57 13.09
C ASN A 73 11.85 8.44 12.98
N ILE A 74 10.69 7.83 13.19
CA ILE A 74 9.38 8.46 13.16
C ILE A 74 8.59 8.12 14.42
N ASN A 75 7.50 8.83 14.69
CA ASN A 75 6.58 8.42 15.76
C ASN A 75 5.64 7.29 15.29
N SER A 76 5.12 6.51 16.23
CA SER A 76 4.22 5.38 15.93
C SER A 76 2.91 5.79 15.23
N ARG A 77 2.43 7.03 15.44
CA ARG A 77 1.25 7.54 14.72
C ARG A 77 1.57 7.80 13.25
N THR A 78 2.79 8.24 12.94
CA THR A 78 3.28 8.47 11.59
C THR A 78 3.42 7.15 10.82
N VAL A 79 3.70 6.02 11.49
CA VAL A 79 3.70 4.70 10.86
C VAL A 79 2.36 4.43 10.15
N TYR A 80 1.24 4.58 10.87
CA TYR A 80 -0.09 4.39 10.29
C TYR A 80 -0.43 5.43 9.21
N LYS A 81 0.01 6.69 9.36
CA LYS A 81 -0.18 7.72 8.33
C LYS A 81 0.57 7.39 7.05
N HIS A 82 1.81 6.89 7.16
CA HIS A 82 2.59 6.46 6.00
C HIS A 82 1.93 5.28 5.30
N ILE A 83 1.43 4.32 6.07
CA ILE A 83 0.70 3.18 5.53
C ILE A 83 -0.52 3.63 4.74
N ASP A 84 -1.35 4.47 5.34
CA ASP A 84 -2.56 4.98 4.72
C ASP A 84 -2.24 5.80 3.46
N LYS A 85 -1.21 6.64 3.53
CA LYS A 85 -0.70 7.39 2.37
C LYS A 85 -0.30 6.47 1.22
N VAL A 86 0.52 5.44 1.47
CA VAL A 86 0.96 4.53 0.42
C VAL A 86 -0.24 3.79 -0.18
N LEU A 87 -1.21 3.33 0.61
CA LEU A 87 -2.44 2.72 0.09
C LEU A 87 -3.21 3.69 -0.83
N HIS A 88 -3.34 4.95 -0.43
CA HIS A 88 -3.99 5.98 -1.25
C HIS A 88 -3.22 6.28 -2.54
N ASP A 89 -1.88 6.32 -2.50
CA ASP A 89 -1.04 6.57 -3.65
C ASP A 89 -0.99 5.36 -4.62
N LEU A 90 -1.18 4.13 -4.10
CA LEU A 90 -1.29 2.93 -4.92
C LEU A 90 -2.64 2.83 -5.65
N MET A 91 -3.69 3.49 -5.18
CA MET A 91 -5.01 3.46 -5.83
C MET A 91 -4.97 3.86 -7.32
N PRO A 92 -4.40 5.02 -7.72
CA PRO A 92 -4.29 5.36 -9.13
C PRO A 92 -3.28 4.47 -9.88
N ILE A 93 -2.27 3.90 -9.22
CA ILE A 93 -1.32 2.98 -9.86
C ILE A 93 -1.99 1.65 -10.23
N VAL A 94 -2.91 1.16 -9.39
CA VAL A 94 -3.60 -0.12 -9.62
C VAL A 94 -4.89 0.07 -10.42
N TYR A 95 -5.70 1.09 -10.11
CA TYR A 95 -7.04 1.26 -10.69
C TYR A 95 -7.22 2.55 -11.51
N GLY A 96 -6.14 3.28 -11.80
CA GLY A 96 -6.18 4.46 -12.66
C GLY A 96 -6.40 4.10 -14.13
N VAL A 97 -6.39 5.13 -14.99
CA VAL A 97 -6.60 5.00 -16.44
C VAL A 97 -5.58 4.04 -17.09
N ASP A 98 -4.32 4.11 -16.64
CA ASP A 98 -3.22 3.21 -17.03
C ASP A 98 -2.87 2.22 -15.90
N GLY A 99 -3.86 1.87 -15.07
CA GLY A 99 -3.67 1.00 -13.92
C GLY A 99 -3.22 -0.41 -14.30
N ILE A 100 -2.70 -1.14 -13.32
CA ILE A 100 -2.36 -2.56 -13.50
C ILE A 100 -3.67 -3.34 -13.76
N LEU A 101 -3.94 -3.63 -15.03
CA LEU A 101 -5.12 -4.38 -15.47
C LEU A 101 -5.19 -5.75 -14.77
N PHE A 102 -6.37 -6.03 -14.23
CA PHE A 102 -6.77 -7.35 -13.76
C PHE A 102 -7.28 -8.11 -14.98
N GLU A 103 -6.51 -9.09 -15.46
CA GLU A 103 -7.04 -10.17 -16.30
C GLU A 103 -7.48 -11.34 -15.43
#